data_AF-A0A921BEC7-F1
#
_entry.id   AF-A0A921BEC7-F1
#
_cell.length_a   1.000
_cell.length_b   1.000
_cell.length_c   1.000
_cell.angle_alpha   90.00
_cell.angle_beta   90.00
_cell.angle_gamma   90.00
#
_symmetry.space_group_name_H-M   'P 1'
#
loop_
_entity.id
_entity.type
_entity.pdbx_description
1 polymer ?
#
loop_
_entity_poly.entity_id
_entity_poly.type
_entity_poly.pdbx_seq_one_letter_code
_entity_poly.pdbx_strand_id
1 'polypeptide(L)'
;MAFAGTVEFVAHEVTKSNMEAMRPYTGRTEPPVNVFAATNGHGLPTRTFSDRLSIGTGSDQVDLYHFGRAHTGGDAWVVFPALRTLHAGDAFLGKRVPFLDAENGGSGVAIPDTLQRAHDEIRNVDTIITGHSTQMAWSDLNEWAAFNRDFLAMVRQGREAGRSVEEIANAWTIPSQYADYDAPNMESVRRNIQVIVDELEN
;
A
#
# COMPACT_ATOMS: atom_id res chain seq x y z
N MET A 1 17.41 -0.22 -24.52
CA MET A 1 17.01 -0.80 -23.21
C MET A 1 17.20 0.25 -22.14
N ALA A 2 16.28 0.36 -21.18
CA ALA A 2 16.29 1.43 -20.16
C ALA A 2 17.29 1.22 -19.02
N PHE A 3 17.84 0.00 -18.85
CA PHE A 3 18.82 -0.34 -17.80
C PHE A 3 19.94 -1.23 -18.35
N ALA A 4 21.12 -1.17 -17.72
CA ALA A 4 22.24 -2.06 -18.04
C ALA A 4 21.96 -3.50 -17.57
N GLY A 5 22.55 -4.50 -18.25
CA GLY A 5 22.39 -5.91 -17.87
C GLY A 5 22.98 -6.31 -16.52
N THR A 6 23.66 -5.38 -15.83
CA THR A 6 24.20 -5.54 -14.48
C THR A 6 23.22 -5.12 -13.38
N VAL A 7 22.03 -4.63 -13.74
CA VAL A 7 21.00 -4.23 -12.77
C VAL A 7 20.20 -5.45 -12.32
N GLU A 8 20.19 -5.69 -11.01
CA GLU A 8 19.28 -6.65 -10.36
C GLU A 8 17.97 -5.95 -9.99
N PHE A 9 16.83 -6.52 -10.37
CA PHE A 9 15.50 -6.05 -9.94
C PHE A 9 15.04 -6.87 -8.75
N VAL A 10 14.81 -6.22 -7.61
CA VAL A 10 14.37 -6.84 -6.36
C VAL A 10 12.94 -6.43 -6.06
N ALA A 11 12.07 -7.39 -5.75
CA ALA A 11 10.69 -7.12 -5.35
C ALA A 11 10.16 -8.17 -4.36
N HIS A 12 9.02 -7.92 -3.73
CA HIS A 12 8.32 -8.98 -3.00
C HIS A 12 7.86 -10.07 -3.99
N GLU A 13 7.79 -11.33 -3.55
CA GLU A 13 7.36 -12.43 -4.41
C GLU A 13 5.95 -12.23 -5.00
N VAL A 14 5.02 -11.65 -4.23
CA VAL A 14 3.68 -11.31 -4.73
C VAL A 14 3.73 -10.24 -5.81
N THR A 15 4.61 -9.24 -5.69
CA THR A 15 4.79 -8.22 -6.74
C THR A 15 5.29 -8.84 -8.03
N LYS A 16 6.23 -9.79 -7.95
CA LYS A 16 6.68 -10.54 -9.14
C LYS A 16 5.50 -11.27 -9.79
N SER A 17 4.70 -12.01 -9.01
CA SER A 17 3.52 -12.71 -9.54
C SER A 17 2.49 -11.75 -10.16
N ASN A 18 2.26 -10.58 -9.55
CA ASN A 18 1.38 -9.56 -10.10
C ASN A 18 1.92 -8.97 -11.42
N MET A 19 3.23 -8.71 -11.50
CA MET A 19 3.89 -8.22 -12.72
C MET A 19 3.92 -9.26 -13.83
N GLU A 20 3.98 -10.55 -13.53
CA GLU A 20 3.88 -11.62 -14.52
C GLU A 20 2.44 -11.77 -15.05
N ALA A 21 1.46 -11.64 -14.16
CA ALA A 21 0.04 -11.72 -14.52
C ALA A 21 -0.47 -10.47 -15.27
N MET A 22 0.05 -9.28 -14.95
CA MET A 22 -0.39 -7.99 -15.50
C MET A 22 -1.91 -7.81 -15.45
N ARG A 23 -2.51 -8.02 -14.28
CA ARG A 23 -3.93 -7.76 -14.04
C ARG A 23 -4.23 -6.26 -14.03
N PRO A 24 -5.44 -5.82 -14.45
CA PRO A 24 -5.87 -4.45 -14.17
C PRO A 24 -5.96 -4.24 -12.65
N TYR A 25 -5.75 -2.99 -12.21
CA TYR A 25 -5.97 -2.63 -10.82
C TYR A 25 -7.47 -2.53 -10.50
N THR A 26 -7.84 -2.62 -9.22
CA THR A 26 -9.23 -2.51 -8.78
C THR A 26 -9.95 -1.25 -9.28
N GLY A 27 -11.05 -1.45 -10.00
CA GLY A 27 -11.85 -0.37 -10.60
C GLY A 27 -11.48 -0.04 -12.05
N ARG A 28 -10.44 -0.67 -12.62
CA ARG A 28 -10.15 -0.63 -14.05
C ARG A 28 -10.57 -1.94 -14.70
N THR A 29 -11.22 -1.85 -15.87
CA THR A 29 -11.69 -3.03 -16.62
C THR A 29 -10.84 -3.31 -17.84
N GLU A 30 -10.17 -2.30 -18.41
CA GLU A 30 -9.27 -2.51 -19.55
C GLU A 30 -7.94 -3.14 -19.09
N PRO A 31 -7.48 -4.22 -19.75
CA PRO A 31 -6.18 -4.80 -19.46
C PRO A 31 -5.06 -3.75 -19.58
N PRO A 32 -4.08 -3.74 -18.66
CA PRO A 32 -2.92 -2.89 -18.81
C PRO A 32 -2.06 -3.37 -19.99
N VAL A 33 -1.29 -2.44 -20.57
CA VAL A 33 -0.27 -2.81 -21.56
C VAL A 33 0.77 -3.69 -20.85
N ASN A 34 0.91 -4.95 -21.26
CA ASN A 34 1.96 -5.82 -20.76
C ASN A 34 3.31 -5.44 -21.41
N VAL A 35 4.02 -4.52 -20.77
CA VAL A 35 5.33 -4.03 -21.22
C VAL A 35 6.41 -5.12 -21.20
N PHE A 36 6.24 -6.19 -20.43
CA PHE A 36 7.20 -7.29 -20.31
C PHE A 36 7.05 -8.32 -21.43
N ALA A 37 5.85 -8.48 -21.99
CA ALA A 37 5.60 -9.39 -23.11
C ALA A 37 6.43 -9.00 -24.35
N ALA A 38 6.51 -7.69 -24.63
CA ALA A 38 7.31 -7.17 -25.75
C ALA A 38 8.82 -7.29 -25.53
N THR A 39 9.26 -7.53 -24.29
CA THR A 39 10.67 -7.60 -23.90
C THR A 39 11.08 -8.98 -23.42
N ASN A 40 10.30 -10.03 -23.70
CA ASN A 40 10.57 -11.40 -23.24
C ASN A 40 10.87 -11.48 -21.73
N GLY A 41 10.13 -10.72 -20.93
CA GLY A 41 10.30 -10.66 -19.47
C GLY A 41 11.42 -9.74 -18.97
N HIS A 42 12.17 -9.06 -19.83
CA HIS A 42 13.17 -8.09 -19.37
C HIS A 42 12.48 -6.94 -18.60
N GLY A 43 12.93 -6.73 -17.36
CA GLY A 43 12.36 -5.77 -16.42
C GLY A 43 11.52 -6.40 -15.31
N LEU A 44 11.22 -7.71 -15.39
CA LEU A 44 10.64 -8.45 -14.28
C LEU A 44 11.66 -8.63 -13.13
N PRO A 45 11.20 -8.77 -11.87
CA PRO A 45 12.07 -9.02 -10.74
C PRO A 45 12.93 -10.27 -10.93
N THR A 46 14.24 -10.10 -10.82
CA THR A 46 15.25 -11.18 -10.92
C THR A 46 15.56 -11.80 -9.57
N ARG A 47 15.29 -11.06 -8.48
CA ARG A 47 15.40 -11.54 -7.10
C ARG A 47 14.13 -11.18 -6.34
N THR A 48 13.67 -12.12 -5.51
CA THR A 48 12.51 -11.89 -4.64
C THR A 48 12.89 -11.99 -3.17
N PHE A 49 12.04 -11.42 -2.32
CA PHE A 49 12.04 -11.65 -0.88
C PHE A 49 10.60 -11.91 -0.40
N SER A 50 10.47 -12.53 0.77
CA SER A 50 9.21 -12.71 1.49
C SER A 50 9.11 -11.68 2.62
N ASP A 51 9.58 -12.00 3.83
CA ASP A 51 9.35 -11.12 5.00
C ASP A 51 10.40 -10.02 5.13
N ARG A 52 11.69 -10.35 4.95
CA ARG A 52 12.79 -9.41 5.11
C ARG A 52 13.96 -9.75 4.19
N LEU A 53 14.65 -8.72 3.72
CA LEU A 53 15.92 -8.84 3.03
C LEU A 53 16.82 -7.64 3.36
N SER A 54 18.09 -7.90 3.69
CA SER A 54 19.11 -6.85 3.77
C SER A 54 20.06 -6.96 2.58
N ILE A 55 20.36 -5.82 1.97
CA ILE A 55 21.28 -5.69 0.83
C ILE A 55 22.37 -4.69 1.23
N GLY A 56 23.62 -4.99 0.89
CA GLY A 56 24.75 -4.14 1.27
C GLY A 56 25.09 -4.22 2.76
N THR A 57 25.97 -3.34 3.23
CA THR A 57 26.43 -3.27 4.62
C THR A 57 26.85 -1.84 4.97
N GLY A 58 26.93 -1.50 6.26
CA GLY A 58 27.44 -0.21 6.72
C GLY A 58 26.56 0.96 6.24
N SER A 59 27.18 1.99 5.67
CA SER A 59 26.47 3.15 5.11
C SER A 59 25.58 2.80 3.91
N ASP A 60 25.89 1.70 3.23
CA ASP A 60 25.25 1.30 1.98
C ASP A 60 24.19 0.22 2.20
N GLN A 61 23.87 -0.09 3.46
CA GLN A 61 22.85 -1.06 3.79
C GLN A 61 21.45 -0.55 3.41
N VAL A 62 20.65 -1.42 2.83
CA VAL A 62 19.22 -1.24 2.57
C VAL A 62 18.47 -2.44 3.13
N ASP A 63 17.47 -2.18 3.96
CA ASP A 63 16.61 -3.21 4.52
C ASP A 63 15.23 -3.15 3.86
N LEU A 64 14.77 -4.27 3.34
CA LEU A 64 13.43 -4.46 2.80
C LEU A 64 12.60 -5.27 3.79
N TYR A 65 11.37 -4.85 4.02
CA TYR A 65 10.40 -5.56 4.85
C TYR A 65 9.07 -5.73 4.11
N HIS A 66 8.34 -6.77 4.49
CA HIS A 66 6.93 -6.95 4.16
C HIS A 66 6.16 -7.24 5.46
N PHE A 67 5.18 -6.38 5.79
CA PHE A 67 4.40 -6.51 7.03
C PHE A 67 3.00 -7.09 6.80
N GLY A 68 2.62 -7.33 5.55
CA GLY A 68 1.28 -7.78 5.15
C GLY A 68 0.70 -6.92 4.02
N ARG A 69 -0.57 -7.18 3.72
CA ARG A 69 -1.33 -6.51 2.64
C ARG A 69 -1.64 -5.06 3.05
N ALA A 70 -1.42 -4.12 2.13
CA ALA A 70 -1.85 -2.73 2.24
C ALA A 70 -2.43 -2.26 0.90
N HIS A 71 -1.66 -1.48 0.12
CA HIS A 71 -2.06 -1.02 -1.21
C HIS A 71 -2.20 -2.17 -2.20
N THR A 72 -1.24 -3.11 -2.17
CA THR A 72 -1.27 -4.38 -2.91
C THR A 72 -1.00 -5.55 -1.95
N GLY A 73 -0.85 -6.76 -2.48
CA GLY A 73 -0.34 -7.90 -1.70
C GLY A 73 1.18 -7.96 -1.60
N GLY A 74 1.92 -7.09 -2.31
CA GLY A 74 3.37 -7.17 -2.45
C GLY A 74 4.11 -5.93 -1.95
N ASP A 75 3.50 -5.18 -1.04
CA ASP A 75 4.03 -3.90 -0.57
C ASP A 75 5.36 -4.07 0.16
N ALA A 76 6.42 -3.50 -0.42
CA ALA A 76 7.77 -3.51 0.12
C ALA A 76 8.07 -2.21 0.85
N TRP A 77 8.55 -2.32 2.08
CA TRP A 77 8.99 -1.21 2.92
C TRP A 77 10.51 -1.13 2.86
N VAL A 78 11.07 -0.06 2.29
CA VAL A 78 12.50 0.05 2.02
C VAL A 78 13.14 1.06 2.96
N VAL A 79 13.93 0.58 3.92
CA VAL A 79 14.63 1.39 4.91
C VAL A 79 16.08 1.59 4.48
N PHE A 80 16.54 2.84 4.55
CA PHE A 80 17.93 3.25 4.41
C PHE A 80 18.46 3.62 5.80
N PRO A 81 19.05 2.68 6.57
CA PRO A 81 19.34 2.90 7.99
C PRO A 81 20.31 4.05 8.23
N ALA A 82 21.33 4.21 7.37
CA ALA A 82 22.29 5.30 7.45
C ALA A 82 21.66 6.68 7.27
N LEU A 83 20.56 6.77 6.52
CA LEU A 83 19.83 8.01 6.27
C LEU A 83 18.66 8.22 7.25
N ARG A 84 18.32 7.19 8.05
CA ARG A 84 17.13 7.18 8.91
C ARG A 84 15.85 7.47 8.12
N THR A 85 15.77 6.91 6.91
CA THR A 85 14.69 7.15 5.95
C THR A 85 14.02 5.85 5.55
N LEU A 86 12.69 5.86 5.53
CA LEU A 86 11.85 4.81 4.96
C LEU A 86 11.25 5.29 3.63
N HIS A 87 11.28 4.47 2.59
CA HIS A 87 10.42 4.60 1.43
C HIS A 87 9.27 3.59 1.55
N ALA A 88 8.05 4.09 1.74
CA ALA A 88 6.87 3.26 1.97
C ALA A 88 6.10 2.92 0.69
N GLY A 89 6.39 3.63 -0.42
CA GLY A 89 5.60 3.50 -1.65
C GLY A 89 4.13 3.83 -1.38
N ASP A 90 3.23 3.19 -2.12
CA ASP A 90 1.78 3.41 -1.94
C ASP A 90 1.18 2.66 -0.75
N ALA A 91 1.97 1.84 -0.05
CA ALA A 91 1.58 1.27 1.23
C ALA A 91 1.27 2.38 2.25
N PHE A 92 1.89 3.56 2.12
CA PHE A 92 1.45 4.80 2.76
C PHE A 92 1.49 5.93 1.73
N LEU A 93 0.31 6.37 1.26
CA LEU A 93 0.18 7.39 0.19
C LEU A 93 0.47 8.83 0.66
N GLY A 94 0.34 9.09 1.96
CA GLY A 94 0.20 10.42 2.56
C GLY A 94 -1.17 10.60 3.21
N LYS A 95 -1.43 11.78 3.80
CA LYS A 95 -2.67 12.13 4.50
C LYS A 95 -3.88 12.23 3.54
N ARG A 96 -4.34 11.08 3.04
CA ARG A 96 -5.49 10.91 2.14
C ARG A 96 -6.13 9.53 2.30
N VAL A 97 -7.34 9.39 1.75
CA VAL A 97 -8.04 8.10 1.63
C VAL A 97 -7.15 7.11 0.86
N PRO A 98 -6.96 5.86 1.32
CA PRO A 98 -6.10 4.90 0.63
C PRO A 98 -6.60 4.57 -0.77
N PHE A 99 -5.73 4.00 -1.61
CA PHE A 99 -6.15 3.25 -2.77
C PHE A 99 -5.90 1.77 -2.50
N LEU A 100 -6.96 0.96 -2.55
CA LEU A 100 -6.89 -0.47 -2.29
C LEU A 100 -6.98 -1.25 -3.59
N ASP A 101 -5.86 -1.81 -4.05
CA ASP A 101 -5.80 -2.65 -5.25
C ASP A 101 -6.07 -4.12 -4.91
N ALA A 102 -7.31 -4.42 -4.54
CA ALA A 102 -7.77 -5.77 -4.21
C ALA A 102 -7.48 -6.81 -5.32
N GLU A 103 -7.52 -6.43 -6.60
CA GLU A 103 -7.21 -7.30 -7.75
C GLU A 103 -5.73 -7.75 -7.75
N ASN A 104 -4.86 -6.94 -7.15
CA ASN A 104 -3.44 -7.24 -6.95
C ASN A 104 -3.11 -7.53 -5.47
N GLY A 105 -4.12 -7.86 -4.66
CA GLY A 105 -3.96 -8.34 -3.28
C GLY A 105 -3.98 -7.26 -2.19
N GLY A 106 -4.30 -6.01 -2.51
CA GLY A 106 -4.54 -4.95 -1.52
C GLY A 106 -5.69 -5.29 -0.58
N SER A 107 -5.75 -4.65 0.59
CA SER A 107 -6.73 -4.98 1.63
C SER A 107 -7.15 -3.77 2.44
N GLY A 108 -8.45 -3.55 2.58
CA GLY A 108 -8.97 -2.56 3.52
C GLY A 108 -9.14 -3.11 4.93
N VAL A 109 -9.19 -4.44 5.09
CA VAL A 109 -9.29 -5.10 6.40
C VAL A 109 -7.91 -5.24 7.07
N ALA A 110 -6.87 -5.59 6.31
CA ALA A 110 -5.54 -5.83 6.85
C ALA A 110 -4.67 -4.58 6.97
N ILE A 111 -4.93 -3.55 6.14
CA ILE A 111 -4.08 -2.35 6.08
C ILE A 111 -3.85 -1.67 7.44
N PRO A 112 -4.82 -1.52 8.36
CA PRO A 112 -4.54 -0.82 9.62
C PRO A 112 -3.49 -1.54 10.48
N ASP A 113 -3.55 -2.87 10.51
CA ASP A 113 -2.62 -3.70 11.29
C ASP A 113 -1.26 -3.81 10.60
N THR A 114 -1.23 -3.92 9.26
CA THR A 114 0.00 -3.87 8.47
C THR A 114 0.79 -2.58 8.74
N LEU A 115 0.11 -1.44 8.76
CA LEU A 115 0.73 -0.13 9.03
C LEU A 115 1.21 0.00 10.47
N GLN A 116 0.38 -0.44 11.42
CA GLN A 116 0.75 -0.41 12.84
C GLN A 116 2.00 -1.25 13.08
N ARG A 117 2.08 -2.46 12.49
CA ARG A 117 3.28 -3.31 12.56
C ARG A 117 4.50 -2.64 11.95
N ALA A 118 4.38 -2.01 10.78
CA ALA A 118 5.50 -1.28 10.18
C ALA A 118 6.01 -0.18 11.12
N HIS A 119 5.11 0.61 11.71
CA HIS A 119 5.44 1.64 12.70
C HIS A 119 6.08 1.04 13.97
N ASP A 120 5.57 -0.10 14.43
CA ASP A 120 5.96 -0.70 15.70
C ASP A 120 7.16 -1.62 15.60
N GLU A 121 7.60 -2.05 14.41
CA GLU A 121 8.75 -2.96 14.23
C GLU A 121 9.97 -2.24 13.63
N ILE A 122 9.77 -1.26 12.74
CA ILE A 122 10.87 -0.44 12.21
C ILE A 122 11.39 0.50 13.31
N ARG A 123 12.71 0.72 13.32
CA ARG A 123 13.40 1.57 14.31
C ARG A 123 14.28 2.58 13.61
N ASN A 124 14.57 3.68 14.29
CA ASN A 124 15.56 4.68 13.87
C ASN A 124 15.25 5.32 12.51
N VAL A 125 13.98 5.62 12.25
CA VAL A 125 13.53 6.37 11.06
C VAL A 125 12.95 7.71 11.52
N ASP A 126 13.38 8.79 10.86
CA ASP A 126 12.87 10.15 11.10
C ASP A 126 11.97 10.62 9.95
N THR A 127 12.22 10.12 8.74
CA THR A 127 11.60 10.59 7.51
C THR A 127 11.00 9.43 6.72
N ILE A 128 9.79 9.64 6.23
CA ILE A 128 9.11 8.72 5.33
C ILE A 128 8.94 9.39 3.97
N ILE A 129 9.41 8.74 2.91
CA ILE A 129 9.05 9.04 1.53
C ILE A 129 7.83 8.19 1.19
N THR A 130 6.70 8.84 0.94
CA THR A 130 5.45 8.17 0.55
C THR A 130 5.37 8.04 -0.96
N GLY A 131 4.41 7.26 -1.45
CA GLY A 131 4.23 7.13 -2.91
C GLY A 131 3.74 8.41 -3.60
N HIS A 132 3.07 9.31 -2.87
CA HIS A 132 2.40 10.48 -3.47
C HIS A 132 2.52 11.80 -2.66
N SER A 133 3.44 11.88 -1.70
CA SER A 133 3.85 13.12 -1.01
C SER A 133 5.36 13.13 -0.85
N THR A 134 5.97 14.33 -0.75
CA THR A 134 7.44 14.42 -0.79
C THR A 134 8.08 13.77 0.43
N GLN A 135 7.66 14.15 1.64
CA GLN A 135 8.17 13.63 2.91
C GLN A 135 7.07 13.73 3.99
N MET A 136 7.03 12.73 4.88
CA MET A 136 6.16 12.66 6.05
C MET A 136 7.00 12.32 7.30
N ALA A 137 6.50 12.68 8.48
CA ALA A 137 7.12 12.33 9.74
C ALA A 137 6.77 10.90 10.15
N TRP A 138 7.58 10.30 11.03
CA TRP A 138 7.31 8.95 11.56
C TRP A 138 5.95 8.84 12.26
N SER A 139 5.55 9.89 12.99
CA SER A 139 4.26 9.96 13.68
C SER A 139 3.06 9.91 12.72
N ASP A 140 3.23 10.38 11.49
CA ASP A 140 2.14 10.39 10.51
C ASP A 140 1.77 8.98 10.05
N LEU A 141 2.70 8.02 10.10
CA LEU A 141 2.39 6.62 9.80
C LEU A 141 1.43 6.02 10.83
N ASN A 142 1.64 6.34 12.12
CA ASN A 142 0.74 5.89 13.19
C ASN A 142 -0.64 6.56 13.09
N GLU A 143 -0.69 7.85 12.74
CA GLU A 143 -1.95 8.55 12.47
C GLU A 143 -2.68 7.94 11.26
N TRP A 144 -1.96 7.59 10.20
CA TRP A 144 -2.56 6.97 9.03
C TRP A 144 -3.03 5.52 9.29
N ALA A 145 -2.35 4.77 10.16
CA ALA A 145 -2.83 3.50 10.67
C ALA A 145 -4.16 3.65 11.43
N ALA A 146 -4.27 4.69 12.28
CA ALA A 146 -5.50 5.01 13.00
C ALA A 146 -6.63 5.42 12.04
N PHE A 147 -6.35 6.26 11.03
CA PHE A 147 -7.32 6.63 10.01
C PHE A 147 -7.92 5.40 9.30
N ASN A 148 -7.07 4.47 8.87
CA ASN A 148 -7.54 3.26 8.19
C ASN A 148 -8.35 2.34 9.14
N ARG A 149 -7.98 2.29 10.43
CA ARG A 149 -8.72 1.54 11.46
C ARG A 149 -10.10 2.14 11.70
N ASP A 150 -10.20 3.47 11.80
CA ASP A 150 -11.48 4.18 11.95
C ASP A 150 -12.37 4.00 10.72
N PHE A 151 -11.78 4.05 9.52
CA PHE A 151 -12.49 3.81 8.26
C PHE A 151 -13.06 2.39 8.22
N LEU A 152 -12.26 1.38 8.54
CA LEU A 152 -12.70 -0.02 8.64
C LEU A 152 -13.82 -0.21 9.68
N ALA A 153 -13.67 0.38 10.86
CA ALA A 153 -14.68 0.31 11.92
C ALA A 153 -16.02 0.92 11.48
N MET A 154 -15.98 2.04 10.78
CA MET A 154 -17.16 2.69 10.20
C MET A 154 -17.88 1.79 9.18
N VAL A 155 -17.13 1.11 8.29
CA VAL A 155 -17.72 0.16 7.34
C VAL A 155 -18.37 -1.01 8.08
N ARG A 156 -17.67 -1.61 9.06
CA ARG A 156 -18.22 -2.71 9.88
C ARG A 156 -19.53 -2.32 10.56
N GLN A 157 -19.55 -1.17 11.24
CA GLN A 157 -20.74 -0.66 11.91
C GLN A 157 -21.90 -0.42 10.92
N GLY A 158 -21.59 0.11 9.74
CA GLY A 158 -22.59 0.31 8.68
C GLY A 158 -23.22 -1.00 8.22
N ARG A 159 -22.40 -2.03 7.98
CA ARG A 159 -22.87 -3.36 7.58
C ARG A 159 -23.63 -4.09 8.68
N GLU A 160 -23.17 -4.02 9.92
CA GLU A 160 -23.90 -4.56 11.09
C GLU A 160 -25.28 -3.91 11.26
N ALA A 161 -25.42 -2.63 10.89
CA ALA A 161 -26.69 -1.91 10.86
C ALA A 161 -27.53 -2.18 9.59
N GLY A 162 -27.12 -3.10 8.72
CA GLY A 162 -27.83 -3.48 7.50
C GLY A 162 -27.73 -2.48 6.34
N ARG A 163 -26.84 -1.50 6.40
CA ARG A 163 -26.67 -0.47 5.34
C ARG A 163 -25.90 -1.01 4.15
N SER A 164 -26.33 -0.66 2.95
CA SER A 164 -25.61 -0.89 1.69
C SER A 164 -24.32 -0.09 1.58
N VAL A 165 -23.42 -0.49 0.66
CA VAL A 165 -22.18 0.25 0.34
C VAL A 165 -22.47 1.72 0.01
N GLU A 166 -23.52 1.99 -0.76
CA GLU A 166 -23.92 3.36 -1.11
C GLU A 166 -24.39 4.18 0.09
N GLU A 167 -25.19 3.58 0.98
CA GLU A 167 -25.65 4.27 2.19
C GLU A 167 -24.49 4.61 3.12
N ILE A 168 -23.51 3.70 3.26
CA ILE A 168 -22.29 3.94 4.03
C ILE A 168 -21.47 5.07 3.38
N ALA A 169 -21.25 5.01 2.06
CA ALA A 169 -20.46 6.00 1.32
C ALA A 169 -21.09 7.40 1.37
N ASN A 170 -22.41 7.51 1.20
CA ASN A 170 -23.12 8.79 1.20
C ASN A 170 -23.21 9.42 2.59
N ALA A 171 -23.16 8.61 3.66
CA ALA A 171 -23.13 9.10 5.03
C ALA A 171 -21.71 9.47 5.50
N TRP A 172 -20.68 8.99 4.80
CA TRP A 172 -19.30 9.20 5.21
C TRP A 172 -18.85 10.64 4.95
N THR A 173 -18.20 11.21 5.95
CA THR A 173 -17.45 12.46 5.86
C THR A 173 -16.11 12.24 6.54
N ILE A 174 -15.11 13.03 6.16
CA ILE A 174 -13.81 12.94 6.80
C ILE A 174 -13.93 13.32 8.29
N PRO A 175 -13.50 12.45 9.24
CA PRO A 175 -13.55 12.79 10.64
C PRO A 175 -12.73 14.05 10.95
N SER A 176 -13.21 14.88 11.88
CA SER A 176 -12.61 16.20 12.17
C SER A 176 -11.15 16.13 12.63
N GLN A 177 -10.74 15.03 13.26
CA GLN A 177 -9.35 14.79 13.66
C GLN A 177 -8.40 14.58 12.47
N TYR A 178 -8.93 14.34 11.26
CA TYR A 178 -8.19 14.20 10.00
C TYR A 178 -8.54 15.32 9.02
N ALA A 179 -8.95 16.50 9.51
CA ALA A 179 -9.40 17.60 8.68
C ALA A 179 -8.31 18.22 7.79
N ASP A 180 -7.03 17.92 8.05
CA ASP A 180 -5.87 18.33 7.26
C ASP A 180 -5.53 17.37 6.10
N TYR A 181 -6.28 16.27 5.96
CA TYR A 181 -6.12 15.33 4.85
C TYR A 181 -6.67 15.92 3.55
N ASP A 182 -6.19 15.39 2.43
CA ASP A 182 -6.69 15.76 1.11
C ASP A 182 -8.20 15.55 0.99
N ALA A 183 -8.86 16.45 0.26
CA ALA A 183 -10.28 16.34 -0.03
C ALA A 183 -10.59 14.98 -0.68
N PRO A 184 -11.52 14.20 -0.10
CA PRO A 184 -11.76 12.84 -0.56
C PRO A 184 -12.45 12.82 -1.92
N ASN A 185 -12.00 11.94 -2.81
CA ASN A 185 -12.76 11.56 -3.99
C ASN A 185 -13.82 10.52 -3.57
N MET A 186 -15.10 10.87 -3.67
CA MET A 186 -16.19 10.00 -3.19
C MET A 186 -16.35 8.70 -3.98
N GLU A 187 -15.90 8.65 -5.25
CA GLU A 187 -15.83 7.40 -6.00
C GLU A 187 -14.78 6.45 -5.41
N SER A 188 -13.63 7.00 -5.01
CA SER A 188 -12.59 6.23 -4.32
C SER A 188 -13.01 5.76 -2.93
N VAL A 189 -13.72 6.61 -2.18
CA VAL A 189 -14.32 6.21 -0.89
C VAL A 189 -15.28 5.03 -1.07
N ARG A 190 -16.22 5.14 -2.02
CA ARG A 190 -17.16 4.07 -2.33
C ARG A 190 -16.44 2.78 -2.72
N ARG A 191 -15.43 2.85 -3.59
CA ARG A 191 -14.63 1.69 -4.01
C ARG A 191 -13.95 1.01 -2.82
N ASN A 192 -13.36 1.77 -1.90
CA ASN A 192 -12.71 1.18 -0.73
C ASN A 192 -13.72 0.54 0.23
N ILE A 193 -14.90 1.14 0.39
CA ILE A 193 -15.99 0.54 1.17
C ILE A 193 -16.40 -0.79 0.52
N GLN A 194 -16.57 -0.83 -0.81
CA GLN A 194 -16.88 -2.06 -1.53
C GLN A 194 -15.81 -3.14 -1.28
N VAL A 195 -14.52 -2.80 -1.42
CA VAL A 195 -13.41 -3.73 -1.13
C VAL A 195 -13.51 -4.29 0.29
N ILE A 196 -13.73 -3.44 1.30
CA ILE A 196 -13.86 -3.90 2.69
C ILE A 196 -15.08 -4.81 2.87
N VAL A 197 -16.23 -4.46 2.29
CA VAL A 197 -17.45 -5.27 2.38
C VAL A 197 -17.23 -6.63 1.75
N ASP A 198 -16.62 -6.67 0.56
CA ASP A 198 -16.28 -7.92 -0.12
C ASP A 198 -15.33 -8.77 0.74
N GLU A 199 -14.32 -8.16 1.38
CA GLU A 199 -13.40 -8.88 2.27
C GLU A 199 -14.07 -9.41 3.56
N LEU A 200 -15.14 -8.76 4.04
CA LEU A 200 -15.85 -9.18 5.26
C LEU A 200 -16.92 -10.25 4.99
N GLU A 201 -17.41 -10.35 3.76
CA GLU A 201 -18.52 -11.24 3.37
C GLU A 201 -18.09 -12.49 2.60
N ASN A 202 -16.80 -12.59 2.26
CA ASN A 202 -16.18 -13.74 1.61
C ASN A 202 -15.65 -14.80 2.60
#